data_AF-A0A484BWS1-F1
#
_entry.id   AF-A0A484BWS1-F1
#
_cell.length_a   1.000
_cell.length_b   1.000
_cell.length_c   1.000
_cell.angle_alpha   90.00
_cell.angle_beta   90.00
_cell.angle_gamma   90.00
#
_symmetry.space_group_name_H-M   'P 1'
#
loop_
_entity.id
_entity.type
_entity.pdbx_description
1 polymer ?
#
loop_
_entity_poly.entity_id
_entity_poly.type
_entity_poly.pdbx_seq_one_letter_code
_entity_poly.pdbx_strand_id
1 'polypeptide(L)'
;MRLDMASKLLNFGSKLFKSSKNFFSGAYGKRSASSIDGRKWTGARQKLLTFGALTGATGLLMYAMDVSVDASSDSVHPAKQLWPHKGFLSAIDKESVRRGYQVYKEVCSSCHSLQYIAYRNLVGVCMTEAEAKAEAESITVHDGPDEEGNYYDRPGKLSDYFPLPYPNEEAGRAANNGAYPPDLSYIVSARKGGEDYVFALLTGYCDPPAGFALRDGLYFNPYFSGGAIAMGQLISNESVTYADEDVAPSASQIAKDVTTFLCWTSEPEYDIRKILVIKVFIISAFLIGITYYIKRLKWSALKSRKIFYLPEIQEKAKKAAEDNSEAGIKDEGVLIAAILHDVVEDTDTTISEVEKLFGTDVSSLVLEVTDDKSLEKDERKRLQIVNARNTTKRAKLIKLADKLDNLRDLRKTTPCGWTEARRDQYFEWAKRVVDNLRGTNLIMEEQLDQIFAERSLV
;
A
#
# COMPACT_ATOMS: atom_id res chain seq x y z
N MET A 1 -6.56 32.57 45.48
CA MET A 1 -7.36 31.39 45.13
C MET A 1 -7.30 31.15 43.62
N ARG A 2 -6.15 30.71 43.10
CA ARG A 2 -5.92 30.33 41.69
C ARG A 2 -4.56 29.65 41.64
N LEU A 3 -4.56 28.31 41.68
CA LEU A 3 -3.46 27.38 41.36
C LEU A 3 -3.88 25.97 41.86
N ASP A 4 -4.95 25.37 41.29
CA ASP A 4 -5.25 23.92 41.49
C ASP A 4 -6.20 23.34 40.43
N MET A 5 -5.88 23.51 39.14
CA MET A 5 -6.62 22.82 38.06
C MET A 5 -5.71 22.17 37.02
N ALA A 6 -4.48 22.66 36.85
CA ALA A 6 -3.49 22.05 35.95
C ALA A 6 -2.86 20.75 36.50
N SER A 7 -2.82 20.57 37.83
CA SER A 7 -2.31 19.36 38.50
C SER A 7 -3.26 18.15 38.38
N LYS A 8 -4.56 18.39 38.20
CA LYS A 8 -5.59 17.34 38.11
C LYS A 8 -5.80 16.80 36.68
N LEU A 9 -5.44 17.54 35.64
CA LEU A 9 -5.51 17.07 34.25
C LEU A 9 -4.31 16.21 33.82
N LEU A 10 -3.13 16.42 34.41
CA LEU A 10 -1.94 15.60 34.15
C LEU A 10 -2.02 14.18 34.74
N ASN A 11 -2.88 13.94 35.74
CA ASN A 11 -3.08 12.63 36.35
C ASN A 11 -4.21 11.78 35.72
N PHE A 12 -4.94 12.30 34.73
CA PHE A 12 -5.98 11.54 34.02
C PHE A 12 -5.46 10.82 32.77
N GLY A 13 -4.36 11.30 32.16
CA GLY A 13 -3.72 10.66 31.01
C GLY A 13 -2.87 9.43 31.33
N SER A 14 -2.40 9.27 32.58
CA SER A 14 -1.50 8.19 32.97
C SER A 14 -2.20 6.87 33.35
N LYS A 15 -3.54 6.85 33.43
CA LYS A 15 -4.34 5.63 33.68
C LYS A 15 -4.90 4.98 32.40
N LEU A 16 -4.97 5.69 31.27
CA LEU A 16 -5.46 5.13 30.00
C LEU A 16 -4.39 4.36 29.20
N PHE A 17 -3.10 4.53 29.49
CA PHE A 17 -2.01 3.83 28.80
C PHE A 17 -1.33 2.72 29.62
N LYS A 18 -1.87 2.36 30.80
CA LYS A 18 -1.38 1.22 31.60
C LYS A 18 -2.16 -0.08 31.42
N SER A 19 -3.10 -0.14 30.47
CA SER A 19 -3.91 -1.35 30.18
C SER A 19 -3.57 -2.02 28.84
N SER A 20 -2.35 -1.90 28.32
CA SER A 20 -1.92 -2.65 27.12
C SER A 20 -0.66 -3.49 27.30
N LYS A 21 -0.10 -3.60 28.52
CA LYS A 21 1.09 -4.42 28.79
C LYS A 21 0.83 -5.84 29.30
N ASN A 22 -0.41 -6.25 29.55
CA ASN A 22 -0.73 -7.59 30.06
C ASN A 22 -1.50 -8.50 29.08
N PHE A 23 -1.48 -8.22 27.77
CA PHE A 23 -2.09 -9.12 26.77
C PHE A 23 -1.10 -9.89 25.88
N PHE A 24 0.21 -9.72 26.10
CA PHE A 24 1.25 -10.44 25.34
C PHE A 24 2.35 -11.06 26.22
N SER A 25 2.00 -11.52 27.43
CA SER A 25 2.87 -12.40 28.23
C SER A 25 2.26 -13.80 28.33
N GLY A 26 2.25 -14.51 27.21
CA GLY A 26 1.91 -15.93 27.16
C GLY A 26 2.66 -16.56 25.98
N ALA A 27 3.57 -17.47 26.30
CA ALA A 27 4.32 -18.31 25.37
C ALA A 27 5.45 -17.63 24.56
N TYR A 28 6.55 -17.29 25.23
CA TYR A 28 7.88 -17.50 24.64
C TYR A 28 8.85 -17.96 25.73
N GLY A 29 8.97 -19.28 25.85
CA GLY A 29 10.04 -19.94 26.60
C GLY A 29 11.39 -19.65 25.95
N LYS A 30 12.39 -19.45 26.81
CA LYS A 30 13.81 -19.24 26.56
C LYS A 30 14.31 -19.89 25.26
N ARG A 31 14.79 -19.08 24.32
CA ARG A 31 15.83 -19.49 23.38
C ARG A 31 17.11 -18.74 23.71
N SER A 32 18.13 -19.50 24.10
CA SER A 32 19.52 -19.08 24.19
C SER A 32 19.93 -18.47 22.85
N ALA A 33 20.32 -17.19 22.86
CA ALA A 33 20.93 -16.56 21.70
C ALA A 33 22.43 -16.85 21.76
N SER A 34 22.89 -17.72 20.87
CA SER A 34 24.29 -17.87 20.54
C SER A 34 24.84 -16.55 19.99
N SER A 35 26.00 -16.20 20.50
CA SER A 35 26.82 -15.04 20.16
C SER A 35 27.12 -14.98 18.66
N ILE A 36 26.58 -13.97 17.98
CA ILE A 36 27.13 -13.47 16.72
C ILE A 36 27.85 -12.16 17.07
N ASP A 37 29.17 -12.15 16.91
CA ASP A 37 30.05 -11.00 17.13
C ASP A 37 29.74 -9.89 16.10
N GLY A 38 28.85 -8.98 16.48
CA GLY A 38 28.63 -7.70 15.80
C GLY A 38 29.41 -6.60 16.52
N ARG A 39 30.35 -5.95 15.82
CA ARG A 39 31.12 -4.78 16.30
C ARG A 39 30.19 -3.79 17.02
N LYS A 40 30.41 -3.60 18.32
CA LYS A 40 29.66 -2.64 19.15
C LYS A 40 29.89 -1.22 18.64
N TRP A 41 28.80 -0.58 18.21
CA TRP A 41 28.77 0.82 17.77
C TRP A 41 29.01 1.74 18.98
N THR A 42 29.99 2.63 18.90
CA THR A 42 30.37 3.49 20.03
C THR A 42 29.35 4.62 20.24
N GLY A 43 28.93 4.83 21.49
CA GLY A 43 27.86 5.79 21.85
C GLY A 43 28.11 7.25 21.45
N ALA A 44 29.33 7.61 21.04
CA ALA A 44 29.65 8.93 20.49
C ALA A 44 29.01 9.17 19.11
N ARG A 45 28.95 8.16 18.23
CA ARG A 45 28.33 8.28 16.89
C ARG A 45 26.81 8.41 16.96
N GLN A 46 26.20 7.75 17.93
CA GLN A 46 24.76 7.82 18.17
C GLN A 46 24.34 9.21 18.67
N LYS A 47 25.16 9.83 19.54
CA LYS A 47 24.97 11.21 20.00
C LYS A 47 25.16 12.24 18.88
N LEU A 48 26.12 12.04 17.98
CA LEU A 48 26.38 12.93 16.85
C LEU A 48 25.23 12.94 15.83
N LEU A 49 24.65 11.77 15.53
CA LEU A 49 23.49 11.65 14.65
C LEU A 49 22.23 12.29 15.25
N THR A 50 21.99 12.12 16.56
CA THR A 50 20.86 12.78 17.22
C THR A 50 20.99 14.31 17.24
N PHE A 51 22.22 14.83 17.38
CA PHE A 51 22.46 16.27 17.36
C PHE A 51 22.31 16.85 15.94
N GLY A 52 22.84 16.15 14.93
CA GLY A 52 22.71 16.55 13.52
C GLY A 52 21.25 16.53 13.02
N ALA A 53 20.44 15.58 13.48
CA ALA A 53 19.00 15.57 13.17
C ALA A 53 18.26 16.74 13.80
N LEU A 54 18.63 17.14 15.03
CA LEU A 54 18.01 18.26 15.72
C LEU A 54 18.38 19.59 15.06
N THR A 55 19.65 19.84 14.73
CA THR A 55 20.08 21.06 14.05
C THR A 55 19.54 21.17 12.63
N GLY A 56 19.45 20.05 11.89
CA GLY A 56 18.83 20.01 10.57
C GLY A 56 17.34 20.38 10.61
N ALA A 57 16.59 19.88 11.59
CA ALA A 57 15.17 20.20 11.75
C ALA A 57 14.96 21.67 12.14
N THR A 58 15.77 22.22 13.06
CA THR A 58 15.67 23.63 13.46
C THR A 58 16.07 24.57 12.33
N GLY A 59 17.10 24.23 11.55
CA GLY A 59 17.51 25.00 10.38
C GLY A 59 16.45 25.01 9.28
N LEU A 60 15.79 23.87 9.02
CA LEU A 60 14.69 23.79 8.07
C LEU A 60 13.46 24.58 8.54
N LEU A 61 13.16 24.54 9.84
CA LEU A 61 12.07 25.31 10.44
C LEU A 61 12.35 26.82 10.35
N MET A 62 13.58 27.26 10.68
CA MET A 62 13.96 28.67 10.52
C MET A 62 13.91 29.10 9.06
N TYR A 63 14.41 28.30 8.12
CA TYR A 63 14.30 28.59 6.69
C TYR A 63 12.84 28.67 6.20
N ALA A 64 11.95 27.81 6.72
CA ALA A 64 10.53 27.87 6.40
C ALA A 64 9.83 29.08 7.05
N MET A 65 10.35 29.60 8.17
CA MET A 65 9.86 30.80 8.84
C MET A 65 10.44 32.10 8.25
N ASP A 66 11.61 32.02 7.61
CA ASP A 66 12.29 33.13 6.93
C ASP A 66 11.82 33.33 5.48
N VAL A 67 10.75 32.64 5.09
CA VAL A 67 10.02 33.00 3.86
C VAL A 67 9.33 34.35 4.13
N SER A 68 10.02 35.43 3.75
CA SER A 68 9.43 36.75 3.66
C SER A 68 8.17 36.67 2.80
N VAL A 69 7.01 36.88 3.41
CA VAL A 69 5.74 37.05 2.69
C VAL A 69 5.82 38.40 2.00
N ASP A 70 6.32 38.37 0.77
CA ASP A 70 6.32 39.53 -0.09
C ASP A 70 4.89 39.67 -0.64
N ALA A 71 4.23 40.80 -0.35
CA ALA A 71 2.95 41.16 -0.96
C ALA A 71 3.19 41.67 -2.40
N SER A 72 3.95 40.92 -3.18
CA SER A 72 4.32 41.24 -4.56
C SER A 72 3.23 40.89 -5.57
N SER A 73 2.16 40.21 -5.13
CA SER A 73 0.98 39.97 -5.97
C SER A 73 0.06 41.19 -5.96
N ASP A 74 -0.29 41.69 -7.15
CA ASP A 74 -1.20 42.82 -7.41
C ASP A 74 -2.64 42.66 -6.84
N SER A 75 -2.91 41.68 -5.98
CA SER A 75 -4.21 41.44 -5.34
C SER A 75 -4.06 40.69 -4.01
N VAL A 76 -4.95 41.00 -3.06
CA VAL A 76 -5.09 40.29 -1.79
C VAL A 76 -5.79 38.94 -2.00
N HIS A 77 -5.28 37.88 -1.38
CA HIS A 77 -5.95 36.58 -1.43
C HIS A 77 -7.21 36.55 -0.54
N PRO A 78 -8.34 36.01 -1.03
CA PRO A 78 -9.56 35.95 -0.25
C PRO A 78 -9.42 35.03 0.97
N ALA A 79 -10.06 35.42 2.07
CA ALA A 79 -10.18 34.56 3.25
C ALA A 79 -11.08 33.36 2.95
N LYS A 80 -10.72 32.18 3.48
CA LYS A 80 -11.52 30.96 3.30
C LYS A 80 -12.82 31.07 4.11
N GLN A 81 -13.95 31.18 3.43
CA GLN A 81 -15.26 31.21 4.08
C GLN A 81 -15.74 29.79 4.40
N LEU A 82 -16.63 29.71 5.39
CA LEU A 82 -17.29 28.48 5.82
C LEU A 82 -18.63 28.34 5.10
N TRP A 83 -18.57 27.87 3.86
CA TRP A 83 -19.77 27.61 3.07
C TRP A 83 -20.53 26.37 3.58
N PRO A 84 -21.88 26.40 3.66
CA PRO A 84 -22.68 25.26 4.09
C PRO A 84 -22.38 24.00 3.27
N HIS A 85 -22.15 24.17 1.97
CA HIS A 85 -21.92 23.10 1.00
C HIS A 85 -20.47 22.60 0.93
N LYS A 86 -19.52 23.12 1.72
CA LYS A 86 -18.09 22.76 1.61
C LYS A 86 -17.76 21.35 2.14
N GLY A 87 -18.60 20.79 3.02
CA GLY A 87 -18.40 19.46 3.60
C GLY A 87 -18.58 18.32 2.59
N PHE A 88 -17.94 17.16 2.82
CA PHE A 88 -18.03 16.00 1.93
C PHE A 88 -19.45 15.44 1.75
N LEU A 89 -20.30 15.60 2.77
CA LEU A 89 -21.69 15.16 2.78
C LEU A 89 -22.69 16.32 2.71
N SER A 90 -22.21 17.55 2.49
CA SER A 90 -23.04 18.74 2.45
C SER A 90 -23.51 19.03 1.03
N ALA A 91 -24.82 19.20 0.86
CA ALA A 91 -25.45 19.66 -0.38
C ALA A 91 -25.42 21.20 -0.47
N ILE A 92 -25.71 21.73 -1.66
CA ILE A 92 -25.97 23.16 -1.85
C ILE A 92 -27.29 23.55 -1.18
N ASP A 93 -27.30 24.71 -0.54
CA ASP A 93 -28.49 25.30 0.05
C ASP A 93 -29.40 25.87 -1.05
N LYS A 94 -30.45 25.13 -1.39
CA LYS A 94 -31.39 25.47 -2.48
C LYS A 94 -32.16 26.76 -2.23
N GLU A 95 -32.44 27.11 -0.98
CA GLU A 95 -33.11 28.37 -0.64
C GLU A 95 -32.16 29.57 -0.84
N SER A 96 -30.87 29.39 -0.53
CA SER A 96 -29.83 30.37 -0.87
C SER A 96 -29.67 30.51 -2.39
N VAL A 97 -29.78 29.42 -3.16
CA VAL A 97 -29.78 29.46 -4.64
C VAL A 97 -31.00 30.23 -5.18
N ARG A 98 -32.20 30.02 -4.61
CA ARG A 98 -33.42 30.74 -5.01
C ARG A 98 -33.29 32.25 -4.77
N ARG A 99 -32.81 32.63 -3.59
CA ARG A 99 -32.53 34.04 -3.25
C ARG A 99 -31.41 34.63 -4.12
N GLY A 100 -30.37 33.86 -4.40
CA GLY A 100 -29.28 34.28 -5.28
C GLY A 100 -29.70 34.49 -6.73
N TYR A 101 -30.65 33.69 -7.24
CA TYR A 101 -31.26 33.92 -8.55
C TYR A 101 -31.98 35.27 -8.61
N GLN A 102 -32.73 35.61 -7.56
CA GLN A 102 -33.41 36.91 -7.47
C GLN A 102 -32.40 38.07 -7.52
N VAL A 103 -31.29 37.97 -6.79
CA VAL A 103 -30.21 38.97 -6.82
C VAL A 103 -29.60 39.09 -8.22
N TYR A 104 -29.34 37.95 -8.88
CA TYR A 104 -28.85 37.97 -10.26
C TYR A 104 -29.84 38.67 -11.19
N LYS A 105 -31.14 38.35 -11.08
CA LYS A 105 -32.20 38.95 -11.90
C LYS A 105 -32.28 40.46 -11.71
N GLU A 106 -32.31 40.94 -10.46
CA GLU A 106 -32.54 42.35 -10.15
C GLU A 106 -31.29 43.23 -10.34
N VAL A 107 -30.09 42.68 -10.09
CA VAL A 107 -28.85 43.46 -10.04
C VAL A 107 -27.90 43.14 -11.20
N CYS A 108 -27.68 41.85 -11.50
CA CYS A 108 -26.58 41.43 -12.37
C CYS A 108 -26.99 41.26 -13.84
N SER A 109 -28.25 40.89 -14.10
CA SER A 109 -28.75 40.50 -15.44
C SER A 109 -28.70 41.63 -16.48
N SER A 110 -28.62 42.88 -16.02
CA SER A 110 -28.51 44.07 -16.85
C SER A 110 -27.15 44.23 -17.53
N CYS A 111 -26.08 43.68 -16.94
CA CYS A 111 -24.71 43.82 -17.44
C CYS A 111 -24.05 42.47 -17.72
N HIS A 112 -24.37 41.43 -16.96
CA HIS A 112 -23.74 40.12 -17.06
C HIS A 112 -24.65 39.12 -17.76
N SER A 113 -24.09 38.41 -18.73
CA SER A 113 -24.75 37.24 -19.33
C SER A 113 -24.62 36.01 -18.44
N LEU A 114 -25.52 35.07 -18.68
CA LEU A 114 -25.46 33.72 -18.09
C LEU A 114 -25.92 32.71 -19.15
N GLN A 115 -25.12 32.64 -20.21
CA GLN A 115 -25.49 32.05 -21.50
C GLN A 115 -25.73 30.53 -21.47
N TYR A 116 -25.16 29.81 -20.49
CA TYR A 116 -25.22 28.34 -20.46
C TYR A 116 -26.37 27.79 -19.60
N ILE A 117 -27.16 28.65 -18.95
CA ILE A 117 -28.31 28.22 -18.14
C ILE A 117 -29.61 28.60 -18.86
N ALA A 118 -30.50 27.62 -18.94
CA ALA A 118 -31.86 27.77 -19.44
C ALA A 118 -32.87 27.72 -18.29
N TYR A 119 -34.07 28.23 -18.50
CA TYR A 119 -35.12 28.24 -17.47
C TYR A 119 -35.47 26.83 -16.96
N ARG A 120 -35.39 25.81 -17.83
CA ARG A 120 -35.55 24.39 -17.46
C ARG A 120 -34.56 23.91 -16.40
N ASN A 121 -33.38 24.52 -16.30
CA ASN A 121 -32.38 24.13 -15.30
C ASN A 121 -32.76 24.57 -13.89
N LEU A 122 -33.62 25.57 -13.73
CA LEU A 122 -34.10 26.04 -12.44
C LEU A 122 -35.15 25.08 -11.83
N VAL A 123 -35.83 24.32 -12.68
CA VAL A 123 -36.93 23.41 -12.30
C VAL A 123 -36.41 22.30 -11.40
N GLY A 124 -36.98 22.19 -10.20
CA GLY A 124 -36.59 21.18 -9.21
C GLY A 124 -35.30 21.50 -8.44
N VAL A 125 -34.66 22.63 -8.75
CA VAL A 125 -33.51 23.17 -8.01
C VAL A 125 -33.98 24.28 -7.08
N CYS A 126 -34.38 25.43 -7.64
CA CYS A 126 -34.78 26.61 -6.88
C CYS A 126 -36.23 27.04 -7.14
N MET A 127 -36.86 26.54 -8.21
CA MET A 127 -38.23 26.89 -8.60
C MET A 127 -39.02 25.66 -9.03
N THR A 128 -40.34 25.75 -8.91
CA THR A 128 -41.26 24.78 -9.51
C THR A 128 -41.36 24.98 -11.03
N GLU A 129 -41.89 24.00 -11.75
CA GLU A 129 -42.08 24.11 -13.21
C GLU A 129 -43.01 25.26 -13.59
N ALA A 130 -44.09 25.48 -12.81
CA ALA A 130 -45.02 26.57 -13.05
C ALA A 130 -44.38 27.95 -12.83
N GLU A 131 -43.58 28.10 -11.76
CA GLU A 131 -42.84 29.33 -11.49
C GLU A 131 -41.79 29.62 -12.56
N ALA A 132 -40.99 28.62 -12.93
CA ALA A 132 -39.96 28.78 -13.96
C ALA A 132 -40.58 29.07 -15.34
N LYS A 133 -41.78 28.55 -15.62
CA LYS A 133 -42.52 28.84 -16.85
C LYS A 133 -43.05 30.27 -16.85
N ALA A 134 -43.65 30.73 -15.76
CA ALA A 134 -44.10 32.11 -15.61
C ALA A 134 -42.93 33.10 -15.74
N GLU A 135 -41.77 32.74 -15.20
CA GLU A 135 -40.55 33.51 -15.32
C GLU A 135 -40.03 33.56 -16.77
N ALA A 136 -40.02 32.42 -17.48
CA ALA A 136 -39.65 32.38 -18.88
C ALA A 136 -40.61 33.19 -19.77
N GLU A 137 -41.91 33.16 -19.49
CA GLU A 137 -42.91 33.92 -20.24
C GLU A 137 -42.76 35.44 -20.05
N SER A 138 -42.07 35.90 -19.00
CA SER A 138 -41.83 37.32 -18.75
C SER A 138 -40.83 37.95 -19.73
N ILE A 139 -40.00 37.14 -20.39
CA ILE A 139 -39.05 37.62 -21.40
C ILE A 139 -39.62 37.43 -22.80
N THR A 140 -39.21 38.32 -23.70
CA THR A 140 -39.49 38.20 -25.13
C THR A 140 -38.29 37.59 -25.83
N VAL A 141 -38.51 36.53 -26.59
CA VAL A 141 -37.48 35.80 -27.34
C VAL A 141 -37.75 35.94 -28.83
N HIS A 142 -36.73 36.37 -29.55
CA HIS A 142 -36.75 36.45 -31.00
C HIS A 142 -36.61 35.04 -31.60
N ASP A 143 -37.55 34.60 -32.41
CA ASP A 143 -37.62 33.26 -33.01
C ASP A 143 -37.96 33.34 -34.51
N GLY A 144 -37.82 32.23 -35.22
CA GLY A 144 -38.14 32.12 -36.65
C GLY A 144 -37.01 31.50 -37.48
N PRO A 145 -37.17 31.50 -38.82
CA PRO A 145 -38.27 32.12 -39.57
C PRO A 145 -39.58 31.34 -39.55
N ASP A 146 -40.71 32.03 -39.75
CA ASP A 146 -42.03 31.45 -39.99
C ASP A 146 -42.21 30.93 -41.44
N GLU A 147 -43.41 30.47 -41.80
CA GLU A 147 -43.71 29.95 -43.15
C GLU A 147 -43.57 31.01 -44.25
N GLU A 148 -43.59 32.30 -43.91
CA GLU A 148 -43.41 33.43 -44.82
C GLU A 148 -41.95 33.90 -44.90
N GLY A 149 -41.06 33.32 -44.08
CA GLY A 149 -39.65 33.70 -44.00
C GLY A 149 -39.36 34.85 -43.04
N ASN A 150 -40.33 35.30 -42.25
CA ASN A 150 -40.19 36.40 -41.31
C ASN A 150 -39.80 35.89 -39.92
N TYR A 151 -38.97 36.66 -39.21
CA TYR A 151 -38.71 36.42 -37.80
C TYR A 151 -39.78 37.12 -36.95
N TYR A 152 -40.14 36.51 -35.82
CA TYR A 152 -41.16 37.01 -34.92
C TYR A 152 -40.73 36.91 -33.46
N ASP A 153 -41.36 37.72 -32.62
CA ASP A 153 -41.12 37.70 -31.19
C ASP A 153 -42.18 36.86 -30.49
N ARG A 154 -41.75 36.01 -29.56
CA ARG A 154 -42.65 35.18 -28.74
C ARG A 154 -42.31 35.28 -27.26
N PRO A 155 -43.27 34.98 -26.36
CA PRO A 155 -42.92 34.77 -24.97
C PRO A 155 -41.91 33.62 -24.83
N GLY A 156 -41.01 33.76 -23.86
CA GLY A 156 -40.03 32.72 -23.55
C GLY A 156 -40.69 31.43 -23.09
N LYS A 157 -39.99 30.32 -23.31
CA LYS A 157 -40.38 28.97 -22.86
C LYS A 157 -39.25 28.35 -22.04
N LEU A 158 -39.55 27.28 -21.31
CA LEU A 158 -38.57 26.62 -20.41
C LEU A 158 -37.26 26.21 -21.10
N SER A 159 -37.29 25.89 -22.39
CA SER A 159 -36.08 25.51 -23.13
C SER A 159 -35.20 26.68 -23.56
N ASP A 160 -35.66 27.92 -23.45
CA ASP A 160 -34.87 29.10 -23.78
C ASP A 160 -33.80 29.37 -22.71
N TYR A 161 -32.67 29.90 -23.18
CA TYR A 161 -31.58 30.37 -22.35
C TYR A 161 -31.88 31.76 -21.78
N PHE A 162 -31.15 32.16 -20.74
CA PHE A 162 -31.27 33.53 -20.24
C PHE A 162 -30.87 34.55 -21.32
N PRO A 163 -31.59 35.68 -21.40
CA PRO A 163 -31.34 36.68 -22.43
C PRO A 163 -29.96 37.31 -22.23
N LEU A 164 -29.30 37.64 -23.35
CA LEU A 164 -28.04 38.35 -23.33
C LEU A 164 -28.31 39.85 -23.09
N PRO A 165 -27.60 40.52 -22.16
CA PRO A 165 -27.77 41.95 -21.94
C PRO A 165 -27.30 42.80 -23.13
N TYR A 166 -26.35 42.28 -23.91
CA TYR A 166 -25.79 42.92 -25.08
C TYR A 166 -25.80 41.96 -26.26
N PRO A 167 -26.02 42.45 -27.50
CA PRO A 167 -26.01 41.61 -28.69
C PRO A 167 -24.63 41.07 -29.06
N ASN A 168 -23.56 41.79 -28.69
CA ASN A 168 -22.17 41.42 -28.95
C ASN A 168 -21.22 42.05 -27.91
N GLU A 169 -19.96 41.63 -27.95
CA GLU A 169 -18.93 42.08 -27.01
C GLU A 169 -18.64 43.59 -27.14
N GLU A 170 -18.63 44.10 -28.37
CA GLU A 170 -18.35 45.51 -28.67
C GLU A 170 -19.42 46.43 -28.07
N ALA A 171 -20.69 46.06 -28.15
CA ALA A 171 -21.79 46.77 -27.50
C ALA A 171 -21.64 46.76 -25.97
N GLY A 172 -21.25 45.62 -25.39
CA GLY A 172 -20.99 45.50 -23.96
C GLY A 172 -19.83 46.39 -23.49
N ARG A 173 -18.74 46.45 -24.26
CA ARG A 173 -17.60 47.35 -23.97
C ARG A 173 -17.98 48.81 -24.11
N ALA A 174 -18.75 49.17 -25.14
CA ALA A 174 -19.21 50.54 -25.34
C ALA A 174 -20.09 51.03 -24.18
N ALA A 175 -20.95 50.15 -23.65
CA ALA A 175 -21.81 50.47 -22.50
C ALA A 175 -21.05 50.58 -21.16
N ASN A 176 -19.85 49.99 -21.04
CA ASN A 176 -19.11 49.85 -19.78
C ASN A 176 -17.69 50.44 -19.86
N ASN A 177 -17.53 51.62 -20.47
CA ASN A 177 -16.26 52.36 -20.53
C ASN A 177 -15.07 51.55 -21.08
N GLY A 178 -15.32 50.68 -22.07
CA GLY A 178 -14.32 49.84 -22.73
C GLY A 178 -14.06 48.48 -22.06
N ALA A 179 -14.58 48.26 -20.84
CA ALA A 179 -14.50 46.98 -20.15
C ALA A 179 -15.67 46.07 -20.55
N TYR A 180 -15.41 44.78 -20.76
CA TYR A 180 -16.47 43.81 -21.04
C TYR A 180 -16.87 43.05 -19.77
N PRO A 181 -18.14 43.10 -19.33
CA PRO A 181 -18.61 42.28 -18.22
C PRO A 181 -18.51 40.78 -18.60
N PRO A 182 -17.75 39.96 -17.85
CA PRO A 182 -17.62 38.55 -18.16
C PRO A 182 -18.95 37.81 -17.93
N ASP A 183 -19.17 36.76 -18.72
CA ASP A 183 -20.26 35.80 -18.52
C ASP A 183 -20.11 35.10 -17.16
N LEU A 184 -21.22 35.02 -16.42
CA LEU A 184 -21.20 34.53 -15.03
C LEU A 184 -21.44 33.03 -14.90
N SER A 185 -21.82 32.32 -15.97
CA SER A 185 -22.15 30.89 -15.89
C SER A 185 -21.04 30.04 -15.26
N TYR A 186 -19.77 30.30 -15.59
CA TYR A 186 -18.62 29.56 -15.05
C TYR A 186 -17.67 30.42 -14.20
N ILE A 187 -18.11 31.59 -13.72
CA ILE A 187 -17.20 32.55 -13.08
C ILE A 187 -16.53 32.00 -11.80
N VAL A 188 -17.25 31.17 -11.05
CA VAL A 188 -16.73 30.54 -9.82
C VAL A 188 -15.64 29.53 -10.16
N SER A 189 -15.82 28.72 -11.20
CA SER A 189 -14.78 27.78 -11.66
C SER A 189 -13.64 28.46 -12.41
N ALA A 190 -13.89 29.62 -13.04
CA ALA A 190 -12.94 30.34 -13.86
C ALA A 190 -11.98 31.27 -13.07
N ARG A 191 -12.18 31.43 -11.76
CA ARG A 191 -11.35 32.31 -10.91
C ARG A 191 -10.69 31.54 -9.78
N LYS A 192 -9.43 31.88 -9.48
CA LYS A 192 -8.71 31.30 -8.35
C LYS A 192 -9.39 31.71 -7.05
N GLY A 193 -9.69 30.75 -6.19
CA GLY A 193 -10.45 30.96 -4.95
C GLY A 193 -11.97 30.79 -5.12
N GLY A 194 -12.49 30.75 -6.35
CA GLY A 194 -13.88 30.49 -6.67
C GLY A 194 -14.88 31.32 -5.86
N GLU A 195 -15.76 30.66 -5.13
CA GLU A 195 -16.79 31.28 -4.29
C GLU A 195 -16.21 32.20 -3.20
N ASP A 196 -15.06 31.85 -2.61
CA ASP A 196 -14.37 32.70 -1.63
C ASP A 196 -13.91 34.02 -2.29
N TYR A 197 -13.47 33.96 -3.55
CA TYR A 197 -13.06 35.13 -4.33
C TYR A 197 -14.25 36.02 -4.71
N VAL A 198 -15.33 35.44 -5.25
CA VAL A 198 -16.51 36.22 -5.66
C VAL A 198 -17.13 36.94 -4.46
N PHE A 199 -17.27 36.25 -3.33
CA PHE A 199 -17.78 36.85 -2.10
C PHE A 199 -16.91 38.01 -1.61
N ALA A 200 -15.59 37.82 -1.58
CA ALA A 200 -14.64 38.84 -1.17
C ALA A 200 -14.61 40.03 -2.13
N LEU A 201 -14.74 39.79 -3.44
CA LEU A 201 -14.82 40.83 -4.46
C LEU A 201 -16.06 41.70 -4.26
N LEU A 202 -17.24 41.09 -4.07
CA LEU A 202 -18.51 41.81 -3.93
C LEU A 202 -18.59 42.63 -2.63
N THR A 203 -18.01 42.12 -1.53
CA THR A 203 -18.06 42.78 -0.21
C THR A 203 -16.83 43.63 0.11
N GLY A 204 -15.79 43.56 -0.72
CA GLY A 204 -14.47 44.14 -0.45
C GLY A 204 -14.23 45.54 -1.00
N TYR A 205 -15.24 46.21 -1.56
CA TYR A 205 -15.10 47.59 -2.03
C TYR A 205 -14.70 48.52 -0.88
N CYS A 206 -13.65 49.30 -1.08
CA CYS A 206 -13.15 50.27 -0.09
C CYS A 206 -12.44 51.44 -0.79
N ASP A 207 -12.14 52.49 -0.02
CA ASP A 207 -11.38 53.63 -0.53
C ASP A 207 -9.93 53.22 -0.88
N PRO A 208 -9.36 53.79 -1.95
CA PRO A 208 -7.99 53.49 -2.35
C PRO A 208 -6.99 53.91 -1.24
N PRO A 209 -5.93 53.12 -1.00
CA PRO A 209 -4.89 53.48 -0.05
C PRO A 209 -4.14 54.73 -0.53
N ALA A 210 -3.55 55.47 0.41
CA ALA A 210 -2.80 56.68 0.11
C ALA A 210 -1.69 56.41 -0.93
N GLY A 211 -1.69 57.19 -2.02
CA GLY A 211 -0.73 57.08 -3.12
C GLY A 211 -1.19 56.23 -4.31
N PHE A 212 -2.36 55.59 -4.25
CA PHE A 212 -2.93 54.86 -5.38
C PHE A 212 -3.81 55.78 -6.24
N ALA A 213 -3.37 56.09 -7.46
CA ALA A 213 -4.12 56.92 -8.40
C ALA A 213 -5.04 56.05 -9.28
N LEU A 214 -6.36 56.22 -9.11
CA LEU A 214 -7.37 55.62 -9.98
C LEU A 214 -7.57 56.49 -11.23
N ARG A 215 -7.87 55.83 -12.36
CA ARG A 215 -8.37 56.52 -13.55
C ARG A 215 -9.87 56.73 -13.41
N ASP A 216 -10.39 57.78 -14.05
CA ASP A 216 -11.81 58.07 -14.05
C ASP A 216 -12.63 56.88 -14.59
N GLY A 217 -13.69 56.51 -13.86
CA GLY A 217 -14.53 55.36 -14.19
C GLY A 217 -14.06 54.01 -13.65
N LEU A 218 -12.92 53.95 -12.94
CA LEU A 218 -12.47 52.76 -12.20
C LEU A 218 -12.69 52.93 -10.69
N TYR A 219 -12.98 51.81 -10.02
CA TYR A 219 -13.21 51.70 -8.59
C TYR A 219 -12.10 50.87 -7.95
N PHE A 220 -11.78 51.14 -6.68
CA PHE A 220 -10.79 50.37 -5.97
C PHE A 220 -11.39 49.10 -5.34
N ASN A 221 -10.72 47.97 -5.54
CA ASN A 221 -11.03 46.72 -4.87
C ASN A 221 -9.73 45.93 -4.62
N PRO A 222 -9.36 45.67 -3.36
CA PRO A 222 -8.09 45.01 -3.02
C PRO A 222 -8.01 43.55 -3.48
N TYR A 223 -9.14 42.88 -3.70
CA TYR A 223 -9.18 41.49 -4.16
C TYR A 223 -9.06 41.38 -5.68
N PHE A 224 -9.37 42.44 -6.43
CA PHE A 224 -9.22 42.46 -7.87
C PHE A 224 -7.75 42.61 -8.26
N SER A 225 -7.31 41.87 -9.29
CA SER A 225 -5.94 41.96 -9.80
C SER A 225 -5.65 43.35 -10.36
N GLY A 226 -4.66 44.03 -9.78
CA GLY A 226 -4.31 45.40 -10.11
C GLY A 226 -5.07 46.46 -9.31
N GLY A 227 -5.93 46.06 -8.36
CA GLY A 227 -6.62 46.96 -7.43
C GLY A 227 -7.70 47.85 -8.05
N ALA A 228 -7.76 48.02 -9.37
CA ALA A 228 -8.69 48.90 -10.07
C ALA A 228 -9.65 48.10 -10.96
N ILE A 229 -10.95 48.13 -10.63
CA ILE A 229 -12.02 47.41 -11.33
C ILE A 229 -12.98 48.40 -12.02
N ALA A 230 -13.47 48.08 -13.21
CA ALA A 230 -14.44 48.92 -13.94
C ALA A 230 -15.89 48.80 -13.43
N MET A 231 -16.16 47.82 -12.57
CA MET A 231 -17.46 47.57 -11.97
C MET A 231 -17.62 48.41 -10.70
N GLY A 232 -18.65 49.25 -10.63
CA GLY A 232 -19.04 49.95 -9.41
C GLY A 232 -19.62 49.02 -8.35
N GLN A 233 -19.70 49.49 -7.10
CA GLN A 233 -20.34 48.73 -6.03
C GLN A 233 -21.87 48.70 -6.26
N LEU A 234 -22.37 47.58 -6.76
CA LEU A 234 -23.79 47.37 -7.04
C LEU A 234 -24.56 46.80 -5.85
N ILE A 235 -23.87 46.10 -4.94
CA ILE A 235 -24.49 45.48 -3.77
C ILE A 235 -24.27 46.38 -2.55
N SER A 236 -25.37 46.90 -2.02
CA SER A 236 -25.46 47.64 -0.75
C SER A 236 -26.45 46.95 0.19
N ASN A 237 -26.53 47.41 1.43
CA ASN A 237 -27.63 46.97 2.30
C ASN A 237 -28.96 47.37 1.65
N GLU A 238 -29.94 46.46 1.71
CA GLU A 238 -31.30 46.64 1.18
C GLU A 238 -31.37 46.85 -0.35
N SER A 239 -30.34 46.46 -1.11
CA SER A 239 -30.34 46.58 -2.57
C SER A 239 -31.35 45.65 -3.28
N VAL A 240 -31.81 44.61 -2.59
CA VAL A 240 -32.80 43.61 -3.06
C VAL A 240 -33.75 43.32 -1.91
N THR A 241 -35.03 43.08 -2.21
CA THR A 241 -36.04 42.69 -1.22
C THR A 241 -36.34 41.21 -1.36
N TYR A 242 -35.96 40.40 -0.38
CA TYR A 242 -36.28 38.96 -0.39
C TYR A 242 -37.78 38.71 -0.15
N ALA A 243 -38.28 37.62 -0.74
CA ALA A 243 -39.63 37.14 -0.46
C ALA A 243 -39.78 36.59 0.98
N ASP A 244 -38.68 36.13 1.57
CA ASP A 244 -38.65 35.59 2.94
C ASP A 244 -38.43 36.74 3.94
N GLU A 245 -39.45 37.05 4.75
CA GLU A 245 -39.42 38.15 5.72
C GLU A 245 -38.40 37.93 6.86
N ASP A 246 -37.99 36.68 7.12
CA ASP A 246 -37.08 36.32 8.20
C ASP A 246 -35.60 36.66 7.90
N VAL A 247 -35.26 36.98 6.65
CA VAL A 247 -33.87 37.21 6.22
C VAL A 247 -33.64 38.68 5.92
N ALA A 248 -32.84 39.35 6.76
CA ALA A 248 -32.42 40.73 6.50
C ALA A 248 -31.52 40.83 5.24
N PRO A 249 -31.84 41.70 4.27
CA PRO A 249 -31.06 41.90 3.04
C PRO A 249 -29.79 42.75 3.30
N SER A 250 -28.89 42.23 4.12
CA SER A 250 -27.55 42.84 4.31
C SER A 250 -26.66 42.57 3.10
N ALA A 251 -25.71 43.47 2.81
CA ALA A 251 -24.81 43.33 1.66
C ALA A 251 -24.04 42.00 1.66
N SER A 252 -23.65 41.50 2.84
CA SER A 252 -22.99 40.20 3.00
C SER A 252 -23.94 39.03 2.76
N GLN A 253 -25.21 39.12 3.16
CA GLN A 253 -26.20 38.09 2.89
C GLN A 253 -26.52 37.99 1.39
N ILE A 254 -26.69 39.14 0.73
CA ILE A 254 -26.88 39.24 -0.72
C ILE A 254 -25.68 38.65 -1.47
N ALA A 255 -24.46 39.04 -1.07
CA ALA A 255 -23.23 38.49 -1.64
C ALA A 255 -23.10 36.97 -1.42
N LYS A 256 -23.53 36.45 -0.26
CA LYS A 256 -23.54 35.02 0.03
C LYS A 256 -24.51 34.29 -0.90
N ASP A 257 -25.76 34.76 -1.02
CA ASP A 257 -26.79 34.09 -1.82
C ASP A 257 -26.45 34.09 -3.31
N VAL A 258 -26.02 35.23 -3.86
CA VAL A 258 -25.59 35.29 -5.27
C VAL A 258 -24.36 34.41 -5.53
N THR A 259 -23.42 34.34 -4.59
CA THR A 259 -22.25 33.45 -4.73
C THR A 259 -22.66 31.97 -4.70
N THR A 260 -23.61 31.59 -3.84
CA THR A 260 -24.15 30.22 -3.82
C THR A 260 -24.87 29.89 -5.13
N PHE A 261 -25.65 30.82 -5.68
CA PHE A 261 -26.28 30.67 -6.99
C PHE A 261 -25.24 30.51 -8.11
N LEU A 262 -24.21 31.35 -8.13
CA LEU A 262 -23.14 31.27 -9.13
C LEU A 262 -22.33 29.97 -9.02
N CYS A 263 -22.10 29.47 -7.80
CA CYS A 263 -21.49 28.17 -7.57
C CYS A 263 -22.34 27.05 -8.19
N TRP A 264 -23.66 27.08 -7.97
CA TRP A 264 -24.59 26.15 -8.63
C TRP A 264 -24.58 26.27 -10.16
N THR A 265 -24.56 27.49 -10.71
CA THR A 265 -24.52 27.66 -12.18
C THR A 265 -23.22 27.12 -12.80
N SER A 266 -22.10 27.22 -12.07
CA SER A 266 -20.80 26.72 -12.51
C SER A 266 -20.67 25.21 -12.40
N GLU A 267 -21.33 24.58 -11.41
CA GLU A 267 -21.33 23.13 -11.21
C GLU A 267 -22.75 22.61 -10.88
N PRO A 268 -23.68 22.52 -11.86
CA PRO A 268 -25.05 22.06 -11.60
C PRO A 268 -25.11 20.61 -11.09
N GLU A 269 -24.09 19.80 -11.39
CA GLU A 269 -23.98 18.42 -10.95
C GLU A 269 -23.45 18.26 -9.51
N TYR A 270 -23.20 19.35 -8.77
CA TYR A 270 -22.55 19.34 -7.46
C TYR A 270 -23.11 18.30 -6.48
N ASP A 271 -24.43 18.31 -6.28
CA ASP A 271 -25.12 17.40 -5.36
C ASP A 271 -25.06 15.95 -5.85
N ILE A 272 -25.32 15.73 -7.14
CA ILE A 272 -25.30 14.40 -7.76
C ILE A 272 -23.90 13.80 -7.68
N ARG A 273 -22.87 14.60 -7.96
CA ARG A 273 -21.46 14.21 -7.87
C ARG A 273 -21.12 13.71 -6.47
N LYS A 274 -21.53 14.42 -5.41
CA LYS A 274 -21.29 13.97 -4.03
C LYS A 274 -22.05 12.69 -3.67
N ILE A 275 -23.30 12.56 -4.11
CA ILE A 275 -24.06 11.33 -3.91
C ILE A 275 -23.37 10.14 -4.60
N LEU A 276 -22.89 10.34 -5.83
CA LEU A 276 -22.14 9.32 -6.56
C LEU A 276 -20.84 8.95 -5.85
N VAL A 277 -20.09 9.94 -5.35
CA VAL A 277 -18.87 9.72 -4.57
C VAL A 277 -19.16 8.87 -3.33
N ILE A 278 -20.22 9.18 -2.56
CA ILE A 278 -20.62 8.40 -1.39
C ILE A 278 -20.93 6.94 -1.79
N LYS A 279 -21.70 6.73 -2.85
CA LYS A 279 -22.03 5.39 -3.37
C LYS A 279 -20.78 4.63 -3.78
N VAL A 280 -19.85 5.27 -4.50
CA VAL A 280 -18.59 4.66 -4.95
C VAL A 280 -17.72 4.28 -3.76
N PHE A 281 -17.61 5.12 -2.73
CA PHE A 281 -16.84 4.80 -1.53
C PHE A 281 -17.40 3.59 -0.77
N ILE A 282 -18.72 3.51 -0.60
CA ILE A 282 -19.37 2.38 0.08
C ILE A 282 -19.13 1.08 -0.69
N ILE A 283 -19.36 1.08 -2.01
CA ILE A 283 -19.16 -0.10 -2.87
C ILE A 283 -17.68 -0.50 -2.89
N SER A 284 -16.76 0.47 -3.02
CA SER A 284 -15.33 0.21 -3.04
C SER A 284 -14.82 -0.36 -1.72
N ALA A 285 -15.26 0.18 -0.59
CA ALA A 285 -14.91 -0.34 0.73
C ALA A 285 -15.35 -1.81 0.90
N PHE A 286 -16.57 -2.13 0.44
CA PHE A 286 -17.08 -3.51 0.44
C PHE A 286 -16.24 -4.45 -0.45
N LEU A 287 -15.96 -4.04 -1.70
CA LEU A 287 -15.16 -4.83 -2.64
C LEU A 287 -13.70 -5.02 -2.18
N ILE A 288 -13.11 -3.99 -1.58
CA ILE A 288 -11.77 -4.06 -0.98
C ILE A 288 -11.78 -5.06 0.18
N GLY A 289 -12.80 -5.04 1.03
CA GLY A 289 -12.95 -6.00 2.13
C GLY A 289 -12.99 -7.45 1.64
N ILE A 290 -13.84 -7.74 0.64
CA ILE A 290 -13.95 -9.08 0.04
C ILE A 290 -12.64 -9.50 -0.62
N THR A 291 -12.04 -8.62 -1.42
CA THR A 291 -10.81 -8.92 -2.14
C THR A 291 -9.66 -9.18 -1.17
N TYR A 292 -9.57 -8.39 -0.10
CA TYR A 292 -8.59 -8.59 0.97
C TYR A 292 -8.82 -9.93 1.68
N TYR A 293 -10.06 -10.30 1.95
CA TYR A 293 -10.40 -11.60 2.53
C TYR A 293 -9.97 -12.76 1.62
N ILE A 294 -10.32 -12.73 0.34
CA ILE A 294 -9.92 -13.74 -0.66
C ILE A 294 -8.40 -13.82 -0.75
N LYS A 295 -7.71 -12.69 -0.77
CA LYS A 295 -6.25 -12.63 -0.76
C LYS A 295 -5.67 -13.31 0.47
N ARG A 296 -6.22 -13.05 1.66
CA ARG A 296 -5.77 -13.70 2.91
C ARG A 296 -6.03 -15.21 2.89
N LEU A 297 -7.18 -15.63 2.37
CA LEU A 297 -7.53 -17.04 2.23
C LEU A 297 -6.56 -17.78 1.29
N LYS A 298 -6.28 -17.23 0.10
CA LYS A 298 -5.35 -17.83 -0.87
C LYS A 298 -3.90 -17.84 -0.39
N TRP A 299 -3.46 -16.79 0.29
CA TRP A 299 -2.10 -16.70 0.82
C TRP A 299 -1.90 -17.46 2.14
N SER A 300 -2.97 -18.00 2.74
CA SER A 300 -2.89 -18.67 4.05
C SER A 300 -1.90 -19.83 4.04
N ALA A 301 -1.93 -20.70 3.02
CA ALA A 301 -1.05 -21.85 2.88
C ALA A 301 0.45 -21.45 2.77
N LEU A 302 0.75 -20.42 1.98
CA LEU A 302 2.13 -19.92 1.86
C LEU A 302 2.61 -19.23 3.13
N LYS A 303 1.70 -18.60 3.88
CA LYS A 303 2.04 -17.92 5.14
C LYS A 303 2.13 -18.89 6.33
N SER A 304 1.45 -20.04 6.28
CA SER A 304 1.48 -21.06 7.33
C SER A 304 2.53 -22.15 7.13
N ARG A 305 3.17 -22.22 5.95
CA ARG A 305 4.20 -23.24 5.67
C ARG A 305 5.37 -23.16 6.66
N LYS A 306 5.80 -24.31 7.16
CA LYS A 306 7.06 -24.48 7.91
C LYS A 306 8.08 -25.11 6.97
N ILE A 307 9.24 -24.50 6.85
CA ILE A 307 10.33 -24.99 5.99
C ILE A 307 11.43 -25.52 6.91
N PHE A 308 11.83 -26.77 6.69
CA PHE A 308 12.98 -27.38 7.35
C PHE A 308 14.10 -27.54 6.33
N TYR A 309 15.33 -27.21 6.73
CA TYR A 309 16.53 -27.38 5.93
C TYR A 309 17.46 -28.37 6.64
N LEU A 310 17.73 -29.50 5.98
CA LEU A 310 18.49 -30.62 6.54
C LEU A 310 19.74 -30.90 5.67
N PRO A 311 20.88 -30.24 5.95
CA PRO A 311 22.08 -30.32 5.11
C PRO A 311 22.82 -31.66 5.19
N GLU A 312 22.80 -32.35 6.33
CA GLU A 312 23.61 -33.56 6.57
C GLU A 312 23.21 -34.75 5.67
N ILE A 313 21.91 -34.90 5.38
CA ILE A 313 21.40 -35.95 4.49
C ILE A 313 21.89 -35.73 3.04
N GLN A 314 22.02 -34.47 2.63
CA GLN A 314 22.43 -34.10 1.29
C GLN A 314 23.92 -34.36 1.05
N GLU A 315 24.78 -34.13 2.06
CA GLU A 315 26.21 -34.46 1.97
C GLU A 315 26.45 -35.98 1.96
N LYS A 316 25.77 -36.74 2.82
CA LYS A 316 25.88 -38.21 2.85
C LYS A 316 25.48 -38.86 1.52
N ALA A 317 24.37 -38.40 0.93
CA ALA A 317 23.92 -38.90 -0.38
C ALA A 317 24.93 -38.59 -1.50
N LYS A 318 25.59 -37.43 -1.43
CA LYS A 318 26.60 -37.03 -2.42
C LYS A 318 27.88 -37.87 -2.31
N LYS A 319 28.39 -38.09 -1.09
CA LYS A 319 29.58 -38.93 -0.85
C LYS A 319 29.35 -40.36 -1.35
N ALA A 320 28.20 -40.95 -0.99
CA ALA A 320 27.84 -42.29 -1.44
C ALA A 320 27.73 -42.41 -2.98
N ALA A 321 27.30 -41.35 -3.68
CA ALA A 321 27.27 -41.35 -5.14
C ALA A 321 28.68 -41.29 -5.77
N GLU A 322 29.61 -40.56 -5.15
CA GLU A 322 31.00 -40.43 -5.61
C GLU A 322 31.78 -41.75 -5.45
N ASP A 323 31.72 -42.38 -4.27
CA ASP A 323 32.42 -43.64 -3.98
C ASP A 323 31.95 -44.80 -4.88
N ASN A 324 30.66 -44.84 -5.21
CA ASN A 324 30.08 -45.85 -6.08
C ASN A 324 30.46 -45.68 -7.56
N SER A 325 30.67 -44.44 -8.02
CA SER A 325 31.17 -44.15 -9.37
C SER A 325 32.63 -44.60 -9.54
N GLU A 326 33.44 -44.51 -8.48
CA GLU A 326 34.85 -44.93 -8.49
C GLU A 326 34.98 -46.45 -8.65
N ALA A 327 34.07 -47.22 -8.05
CA ALA A 327 34.12 -48.69 -8.04
C ALA A 327 33.43 -49.39 -9.23
N GLY A 328 32.89 -48.63 -10.18
CA GLY A 328 32.28 -49.15 -11.41
C GLY A 328 30.94 -49.90 -11.22
N ILE A 329 30.27 -49.71 -10.08
CA ILE A 329 28.98 -50.36 -9.79
C ILE A 329 27.85 -49.57 -10.46
N LYS A 330 27.07 -50.23 -11.32
CA LYS A 330 25.94 -49.62 -12.07
C LYS A 330 24.57 -50.19 -11.68
N ASP A 331 24.53 -51.16 -10.77
CA ASP A 331 23.29 -51.79 -10.31
C ASP A 331 22.57 -50.87 -9.33
N GLU A 332 21.43 -50.30 -9.76
CA GLU A 332 20.63 -49.35 -8.99
C GLU A 332 20.19 -49.91 -7.62
N GLY A 333 19.83 -51.20 -7.55
CA GLY A 333 19.41 -51.83 -6.30
C GLY A 333 20.55 -51.94 -5.30
N VAL A 334 21.77 -52.23 -5.76
CA VAL A 334 22.98 -52.24 -4.93
C VAL A 334 23.32 -50.84 -4.42
N LEU A 335 23.18 -49.82 -5.27
CA LEU A 335 23.47 -48.42 -4.88
C LEU A 335 22.52 -47.91 -3.81
N ILE A 336 21.22 -48.16 -3.98
CA ILE A 336 20.20 -47.76 -3.01
C ILE A 336 20.41 -48.53 -1.70
N ALA A 337 20.63 -49.85 -1.77
CA ALA A 337 20.88 -50.66 -0.58
C ALA A 337 22.18 -50.25 0.15
N ALA A 338 23.23 -49.82 -0.56
CA ALA A 338 24.45 -49.31 0.04
C ALA A 338 24.22 -48.01 0.83
N ILE A 339 23.34 -47.12 0.37
CA ILE A 339 22.97 -45.92 1.12
C ILE A 339 22.13 -46.27 2.36
N LEU A 340 21.29 -47.30 2.27
CA LEU A 340 20.33 -47.68 3.31
C LEU A 340 20.85 -48.74 4.30
N HIS A 341 22.05 -49.30 4.11
CA HIS A 341 22.50 -50.50 4.82
C HIS A 341 22.45 -50.38 6.35
N ASP A 342 22.70 -49.18 6.90
CA ASP A 342 22.66 -48.91 8.35
C ASP A 342 21.33 -48.33 8.85
N VAL A 343 20.38 -47.99 7.95
CA VAL A 343 19.15 -47.29 8.35
C VAL A 343 18.29 -48.13 9.30
N VAL A 344 18.23 -49.43 9.08
CA VAL A 344 17.50 -50.38 9.93
C VAL A 344 18.22 -50.62 11.26
N GLU A 345 19.55 -50.46 11.28
CA GLU A 345 20.38 -50.68 12.45
C GLU A 345 20.40 -49.48 13.40
N ASP A 346 20.40 -48.27 12.85
CA ASP A 346 20.65 -47.03 13.58
C ASP A 346 19.39 -46.18 13.79
N THR A 347 18.25 -46.58 13.22
CA THR A 347 16.97 -45.86 13.36
C THR A 347 15.80 -46.80 13.67
N ASP A 348 14.64 -46.24 14.03
CA ASP A 348 13.39 -46.99 14.26
C ASP A 348 12.73 -47.52 12.96
N THR A 349 13.41 -47.43 11.81
CA THR A 349 12.87 -47.80 10.49
C THR A 349 12.81 -49.32 10.35
N THR A 350 11.67 -49.84 9.89
CA THR A 350 11.47 -51.28 9.69
C THR A 350 11.75 -51.73 8.25
N ILE A 351 12.12 -53.00 8.05
CA ILE A 351 12.31 -53.59 6.71
C ILE A 351 11.05 -53.48 5.85
N SER A 352 9.86 -53.56 6.46
CA SER A 352 8.57 -53.39 5.75
C SER A 352 8.38 -51.98 5.21
N GLU A 353 8.90 -50.95 5.89
CA GLU A 353 8.88 -49.57 5.41
C GLU A 353 9.87 -49.38 4.25
N VAL A 354 11.04 -50.02 4.32
CA VAL A 354 12.02 -50.04 3.23
C VAL A 354 11.42 -50.72 1.99
N GLU A 355 10.75 -51.86 2.15
CA GLU A 355 10.08 -52.56 1.05
C GLU A 355 8.98 -51.72 0.41
N LYS A 356 8.18 -51.01 1.21
CA LYS A 356 7.10 -50.15 0.70
C LYS A 356 7.62 -48.97 -0.13
N LEU A 357 8.80 -48.44 0.19
CA LEU A 357 9.37 -47.26 -0.45
C LEU A 357 10.29 -47.60 -1.63
N PHE A 358 11.08 -48.68 -1.51
CA PHE A 358 12.16 -49.01 -2.45
C PHE A 358 12.01 -50.37 -3.13
N GLY A 359 10.95 -51.13 -2.78
CA GLY A 359 10.64 -52.43 -3.36
C GLY A 359 11.38 -53.60 -2.71
N THR A 360 10.94 -54.81 -3.06
CA THR A 360 11.41 -56.06 -2.47
C THR A 360 12.88 -56.38 -2.78
N ASP A 361 13.40 -55.91 -3.93
CA ASP A 361 14.79 -56.12 -4.31
C ASP A 361 15.76 -55.43 -3.34
N VAL A 362 15.54 -54.13 -3.07
CA VAL A 362 16.36 -53.35 -2.14
C VAL A 362 16.16 -53.82 -0.69
N SER A 363 14.93 -54.12 -0.28
CA SER A 363 14.68 -54.58 1.09
C SER A 363 15.37 -55.93 1.38
N SER A 364 15.42 -56.83 0.41
CA SER A 364 16.13 -58.11 0.53
C SER A 364 17.64 -57.92 0.70
N LEU A 365 18.24 -56.98 -0.04
CA LEU A 365 19.66 -56.65 0.08
C LEU A 365 19.98 -55.99 1.41
N VAL A 366 19.17 -55.03 1.86
CA VAL A 366 19.33 -54.35 3.16
C VAL A 366 19.22 -55.38 4.29
N LEU A 367 18.23 -56.27 4.25
CA LEU A 367 18.08 -57.34 5.24
C LEU A 367 19.29 -58.27 5.29
N GLU A 368 19.88 -58.62 4.14
CA GLU A 368 21.05 -59.50 4.05
C GLU A 368 22.33 -58.87 4.62
N VAL A 369 22.45 -57.54 4.54
CA VAL A 369 23.62 -56.81 5.06
C VAL A 369 23.45 -56.33 6.50
N THR A 370 22.22 -56.30 7.02
CA THR A 370 21.90 -55.89 8.40
C THR A 370 22.36 -56.92 9.43
N ASP A 371 23.00 -56.45 10.49
CA ASP A 371 23.38 -57.26 11.65
C ASP A 371 22.25 -57.36 12.68
N ASP A 372 22.13 -58.54 13.31
CA ASP A 372 21.22 -58.74 14.44
C ASP A 372 21.78 -58.09 15.72
N LYS A 373 21.31 -56.87 16.03
CA LYS A 373 21.69 -56.12 17.24
C LYS A 373 21.29 -56.78 18.57
N SER A 374 20.47 -57.84 18.56
CA SER A 374 20.14 -58.59 19.79
C SER A 374 21.30 -59.44 20.30
N LEU A 375 22.27 -59.74 19.44
CA LEU A 375 23.45 -60.54 19.76
C LEU A 375 24.58 -59.70 20.39
N GLU A 376 25.40 -60.36 21.21
CA GLU A 376 26.58 -59.73 21.80
C GLU A 376 27.56 -59.27 20.70
N LYS A 377 28.26 -58.17 20.94
CA LYS A 377 29.14 -57.51 19.96
C LYS A 377 30.21 -58.43 19.36
N ASP A 378 30.81 -59.29 20.17
CA ASP A 378 31.87 -60.19 19.70
C ASP A 378 31.29 -61.34 18.85
N GLU A 379 30.08 -61.80 19.18
CA GLU A 379 29.35 -62.78 18.37
C GLU A 379 28.90 -62.18 17.03
N ARG A 380 28.43 -60.92 17.00
CA ARG A 380 28.14 -60.21 15.75
C ARG A 380 29.38 -60.13 14.85
N LYS A 381 30.52 -59.74 15.42
CA LYS A 381 31.79 -59.68 14.68
C LYS A 381 32.25 -61.02 14.15
N ARG A 382 32.04 -62.11 14.91
CA ARG A 382 32.31 -63.48 14.48
C ARG A 382 31.40 -63.89 13.31
N LEU A 383 30.10 -63.61 13.42
CA LEU A 383 29.12 -63.90 12.37
C LEU A 383 29.40 -63.14 11.08
N GLN A 384 29.87 -61.89 11.15
CA GLN A 384 30.29 -61.16 9.94
C GLN A 384 31.41 -61.88 9.16
N ILE A 385 32.36 -62.54 9.85
CA ILE A 385 33.43 -63.32 9.21
C ILE A 385 32.86 -64.61 8.60
N VAL A 386 32.03 -65.34 9.35
CA VAL A 386 31.48 -66.64 8.90
C VAL A 386 30.50 -66.45 7.74
N ASN A 387 29.60 -65.48 7.85
CA ASN A 387 28.56 -65.25 6.86
C ASN A 387 29.08 -64.56 5.60
N ALA A 388 30.19 -63.81 5.68
CA ALA A 388 30.80 -63.14 4.52
C ALA A 388 31.03 -64.07 3.32
N ARG A 389 31.35 -65.35 3.55
CA ARG A 389 31.55 -66.29 2.44
C ARG A 389 30.25 -66.61 1.68
N ASN A 390 29.14 -66.68 2.41
CA ASN A 390 27.85 -67.20 1.94
C ASN A 390 26.88 -66.10 1.46
N THR A 391 27.26 -64.82 1.56
CA THR A 391 26.43 -63.73 1.06
C THR A 391 26.38 -63.67 -0.46
N THR A 392 25.33 -63.09 -1.00
CA THR A 392 25.14 -62.86 -2.43
C THR A 392 26.19 -61.89 -2.96
N LYS A 393 26.53 -62.00 -4.27
CA LYS A 393 27.51 -61.11 -4.90
C LYS A 393 27.16 -59.63 -4.74
N ARG A 394 25.86 -59.30 -4.77
CA ARG A 394 25.33 -57.93 -4.58
C ARG A 394 25.52 -57.44 -3.14
N ALA A 395 25.22 -58.26 -2.13
CA ALA A 395 25.49 -57.94 -0.74
C ALA A 395 26.99 -57.86 -0.41
N LYS A 396 27.83 -58.67 -1.06
CA LYS A 396 29.30 -58.59 -0.94
C LYS A 396 29.84 -57.23 -1.38
N LEU A 397 29.31 -56.65 -2.46
CA LEU A 397 29.70 -55.30 -2.91
C LEU A 397 29.40 -54.24 -1.85
N ILE A 398 28.23 -54.30 -1.22
CA ILE A 398 27.84 -53.36 -0.15
C ILE A 398 28.77 -53.50 1.05
N LYS A 399 29.04 -54.74 1.49
CA LYS A 399 29.95 -55.00 2.62
C LYS A 399 31.39 -54.58 2.33
N LEU A 400 31.88 -54.75 1.10
CA LEU A 400 33.19 -54.27 0.69
C LEU A 400 33.26 -52.73 0.70
N ALA A 401 32.25 -52.06 0.16
CA ALA A 401 32.16 -50.60 0.15
C ALA A 401 32.12 -50.03 1.57
N ASP A 402 31.30 -50.59 2.45
CA ASP A 402 31.22 -50.22 3.87
C ASP A 402 32.58 -50.36 4.57
N LYS A 403 33.27 -51.49 4.38
CA LYS A 403 34.60 -51.70 5.00
C LYS A 403 35.64 -50.75 4.43
N LEU A 404 35.60 -50.46 3.13
CA LEU A 404 36.51 -49.51 2.51
C LEU A 404 36.31 -48.09 3.06
N ASP A 405 35.06 -47.61 3.18
CA ASP A 405 34.78 -46.27 3.71
C ASP A 405 35.19 -46.17 5.19
N ASN A 406 34.82 -47.17 6.01
CA ASN A 406 35.20 -47.23 7.42
C ASN A 406 36.73 -47.21 7.62
N LEU A 407 37.47 -47.98 6.81
CA LEU A 407 38.94 -48.03 6.92
C LEU A 407 39.60 -46.76 6.38
N ARG A 408 39.06 -46.15 5.31
CA ARG A 408 39.52 -44.83 4.80
C ARG A 408 39.33 -43.74 5.85
N ASP A 409 38.21 -43.74 6.56
CA ASP A 409 37.93 -42.78 7.63
C ASP A 409 38.81 -43.03 8.86
N LEU A 410 39.00 -44.29 9.28
CA LEU A 410 39.93 -44.66 10.35
C LEU A 410 41.40 -44.31 10.03
N ARG A 411 41.78 -44.27 8.76
CA ARG A 411 43.11 -43.82 8.31
C ARG A 411 43.30 -42.31 8.51
N LYS A 412 42.24 -41.52 8.29
CA LYS A 412 42.29 -40.05 8.43
C LYS A 412 42.20 -39.61 9.89
N THR A 413 41.28 -40.21 10.65
CA THR A 413 40.95 -39.78 12.01
C THR A 413 40.62 -40.97 12.89
N THR A 414 41.26 -41.07 14.06
CA THR A 414 40.88 -42.06 15.07
C THR A 414 39.70 -41.52 15.90
N PRO A 415 38.57 -42.24 16.01
CA PRO A 415 37.41 -41.81 16.79
C PRO A 415 37.76 -41.54 18.26
N CYS A 416 37.07 -40.58 18.88
CA CYS A 416 37.31 -40.23 20.28
C CYS A 416 37.05 -41.44 21.20
N GLY A 417 38.00 -41.72 22.11
CA GLY A 417 37.91 -42.85 23.04
C GLY A 417 38.41 -44.20 22.51
N TRP A 418 38.96 -44.26 21.29
CA TRP A 418 39.63 -45.46 20.77
C TRP A 418 41.13 -45.42 21.08
N THR A 419 41.67 -46.53 21.61
CA THR A 419 43.12 -46.74 21.72
C THR A 419 43.70 -47.21 20.39
N GLU A 420 45.01 -47.03 20.19
CA GLU A 420 45.68 -47.53 18.98
C GLU A 420 45.54 -49.05 18.84
N ALA A 421 45.68 -49.79 19.95
CA ALA A 421 45.45 -51.24 19.97
C ALA A 421 44.03 -51.63 19.52
N ARG A 422 43.00 -50.87 19.91
CA ARG A 422 41.62 -51.11 19.48
C ARG A 422 41.42 -50.80 18.00
N ARG A 423 42.10 -49.77 17.49
CA ARG A 423 42.14 -49.44 16.07
C ARG A 423 42.77 -50.59 15.29
N ASP A 424 43.93 -51.08 15.70
CA ASP A 424 44.63 -52.18 15.03
C ASP A 424 43.83 -53.48 15.04
N GLN A 425 43.17 -53.82 16.16
CA GLN A 425 42.22 -54.94 16.24
C GLN A 425 41.05 -54.81 15.26
N TYR A 426 40.61 -53.58 14.96
CA TYR A 426 39.58 -53.35 13.95
C TYR A 426 40.11 -53.62 12.54
N PHE A 427 41.34 -53.20 12.21
CA PHE A 427 41.97 -53.51 10.92
C PHE A 427 42.16 -55.02 10.74
N GLU A 428 42.63 -55.74 11.77
CA GLU A 428 42.76 -57.20 11.72
C GLU A 428 41.41 -57.91 11.52
N TRP A 429 40.37 -57.46 12.23
CA TRP A 429 39.02 -57.99 12.07
C TRP A 429 38.46 -57.70 10.68
N ALA A 430 38.60 -56.45 10.21
CA ALA A 430 38.13 -56.06 8.88
C ALA A 430 38.83 -56.87 7.79
N LYS A 431 40.14 -57.14 7.92
CA LYS A 431 40.87 -58.02 7.00
C LYS A 431 40.26 -59.42 6.93
N ARG A 432 39.97 -60.05 8.09
CA ARG A 432 39.34 -61.38 8.12
C ARG A 432 37.96 -61.41 7.46
N VAL A 433 37.21 -60.31 7.52
CA VAL A 433 35.94 -60.18 6.81
C VAL A 433 36.19 -60.03 5.31
N VAL A 434 37.07 -59.12 4.90
CA VAL A 434 37.41 -58.85 3.48
C VAL A 434 37.97 -60.09 2.78
N ASP A 435 38.83 -60.87 3.44
CA ASP A 435 39.39 -62.10 2.88
C ASP A 435 38.31 -63.13 2.50
N ASN A 436 37.18 -63.13 3.22
CA ASN A 436 36.01 -63.98 2.90
C ASN A 436 35.06 -63.35 1.85
N LEU A 437 35.26 -62.08 1.50
CA LEU A 437 34.50 -61.34 0.48
C LEU A 437 35.23 -61.23 -0.88
N ARG A 438 36.50 -61.66 -0.95
CA ARG A 438 37.33 -61.58 -2.17
C ARG A 438 36.72 -62.27 -3.40
N GLY A 439 37.12 -61.80 -4.58
CA GLY A 439 36.60 -62.27 -5.87
C GLY A 439 35.30 -61.60 -6.31
N THR A 440 34.95 -60.47 -5.69
CA THR A 440 33.71 -59.72 -5.94
C THR A 440 33.96 -58.46 -6.78
N ASN A 441 34.92 -57.61 -6.37
CA ASN A 441 35.28 -56.38 -7.08
C ASN A 441 36.78 -56.09 -6.91
N LEU A 442 37.53 -56.23 -8.00
CA LEU A 442 38.99 -56.08 -8.01
C LEU A 442 39.45 -54.68 -7.59
N ILE A 443 38.71 -53.62 -7.96
CA ILE A 443 39.09 -52.24 -7.67
C ILE A 443 39.02 -51.97 -6.17
N MET A 444 37.92 -52.35 -5.52
CA MET A 444 37.79 -52.19 -4.06
C MET A 444 38.78 -53.07 -3.30
N GLU A 445 38.98 -54.31 -3.76
CA GLU A 445 39.91 -55.26 -3.15
C GLU A 445 41.36 -54.74 -3.21
N GLU A 446 41.82 -54.20 -4.34
CA GLU A 446 43.15 -53.59 -4.47
C GLU A 446 43.33 -52.37 -3.55
N GLN A 447 42.30 -51.52 -3.43
CA GLN A 447 42.34 -50.37 -2.53
C GLN A 447 42.38 -50.78 -1.05
N LEU A 448 41.65 -51.85 -0.68
CA LEU A 448 41.71 -52.43 0.67
C LEU A 448 43.09 -53.04 0.94
N ASP A 449 43.68 -53.75 -0.03
CA ASP A 449 45.01 -54.36 0.10
C ASP A 449 46.11 -53.29 0.30
N GLN A 450 46.01 -52.15 -0.38
CA GLN A 450 46.91 -51.00 -0.12
C GLN A 450 46.79 -50.50 1.32
N ILE A 451 45.56 -50.36 1.84
CA ILE A 451 45.32 -49.92 3.22
C ILE A 451 45.87 -50.94 4.23
N PHE A 452 45.74 -52.24 3.97
CA PHE A 452 46.26 -53.28 4.86
C PHE A 452 47.80 -53.40 4.80
N ALA A 453 48.40 -53.18 3.63
CA ALA A 453 49.86 -53.20 3.44
C ALA A 453 50.56 -52.09 4.25
N GLU A 454 49.97 -50.90 4.36
CA GLU A 454 50.47 -49.79 5.18
C GLU A 454 50.67 -50.19 6.66
N ARG A 455 49.97 -51.23 7.14
CA ARG A 455 50.02 -51.71 8.53
C ARG A 455 50.68 -53.08 8.69
N SER A 456 51.41 -53.56 7.69
CA SER A 456 52.05 -54.89 7.68
C SER A 456 51.07 -56.06 7.85
N LEU A 457 49.80 -55.84 7.52
CA LEU A 457 48.77 -56.88 7.50
C LEU A 457 48.65 -57.41 6.06
N VAL A 458 49.71 -58.04 5.53
CA VAL A 458 49.73 -58.64 4.18
C VAL A 458 49.19 -60.06 4.20
#